data_AF-A0A286XIA7-F1
#
_entry.id   AF-A0A286XIA7-F1
#
_cell.length_a   1.000
_cell.length_b   1.000
_cell.length_c   1.000
_cell.angle_alpha   90.00
_cell.angle_beta   90.00
_cell.angle_gamma   90.00
#
_symmetry.space_group_name_H-M   'P 1'
#
loop_
_entity.id
_entity.type
_entity.pdbx_description
1 polymer ?
#
loop_
_entity_poly.entity_id
_entity_poly.type
_entity_poly.pdbx_seq_one_letter_code
_entity_poly.pdbx_strand_id
1 'polypeptide(L)'
;MSLVGEYVGPDGERRELRVLCEACGDADPLQKLLWGVTQMKELVNQFFDPLVQREAKGRVTTDPEETLEGNDEDDAEDENNLDKRTNSDGPSAKRPKTPSEQ
;
A
#
# COMPACT_ATOMS: atom_id res chain seq x y z
N MET A 1 -2.77 -26.99 3.27
CA MET A 1 -2.23 -25.61 3.38
C MET A 1 -3.38 -24.63 3.15
N SER A 2 -3.35 -23.43 3.73
CA SER A 2 -4.33 -22.37 3.46
C SER A 2 -3.66 -21.02 3.23
N LEU A 3 -4.22 -20.22 2.33
CA LEU A 3 -3.91 -18.81 2.13
C LEU A 3 -4.96 -17.96 2.86
N VAL A 4 -4.49 -16.92 3.54
CA VAL A 4 -5.34 -15.99 4.28
C VAL A 4 -4.90 -14.57 3.95
N GLY A 5 -5.86 -13.70 3.65
CA GLY A 5 -5.68 -12.26 3.54
C GLY A 5 -6.65 -11.55 4.48
N GLU A 6 -6.26 -10.41 5.02
CA GLU A 6 -7.12 -9.56 5.85
C GLU A 6 -7.20 -8.17 5.21
N TYR A 7 -8.41 -7.67 5.04
CA TYR A 7 -8.68 -6.31 4.64
C TYR A 7 -9.28 -5.53 5.82
N VAL A 8 -8.66 -4.39 6.13
CA VAL A 8 -9.18 -3.44 7.12
C VAL A 8 -9.71 -2.24 6.35
N GLY A 9 -11.03 -2.04 6.38
CA GLY A 9 -11.66 -0.94 5.64
C GLY A 9 -11.53 0.41 6.33
N PRO A 10 -11.93 1.51 5.66
CA PRO A 10 -12.03 2.84 6.26
C PRO A 10 -12.99 2.91 7.45
N ASP A 11 -13.94 1.97 7.50
CA ASP A 11 -14.87 1.72 8.61
C ASP A 11 -14.18 1.09 9.85
N GLY A 12 -12.92 0.67 9.72
CA GLY A 12 -12.19 -0.08 10.73
C GLY A 12 -12.57 -1.56 10.80
N GLU A 13 -13.52 -2.00 9.99
CA GLU A 13 -14.01 -3.38 9.98
C GLU A 13 -13.00 -4.30 9.28
N ARG A 14 -12.69 -5.41 9.95
CA ARG A 14 -11.78 -6.43 9.45
C ARG A 14 -12.55 -7.49 8.69
N ARG A 15 -12.11 -7.80 7.48
CA ARG A 15 -12.68 -8.81 6.59
C ARG A 15 -11.59 -9.80 6.19
N GLU A 16 -11.75 -11.05 6.60
CA GLU A 16 -10.83 -12.14 6.25
C GLU A 16 -11.25 -12.78 4.91
N LEU A 17 -10.28 -12.94 4.02
CA LEU A 17 -10.38 -13.73 2.80
C LEU A 17 -9.54 -14.99 2.99
N ARG A 18 -10.14 -16.16 2.81
CA ARG A 18 -9.46 -17.45 3.04
C ARG A 18 -9.68 -18.39 1.87
N VAL A 19 -8.60 -19.06 1.49
CA VAL A 19 -8.60 -20.13 0.49
C VAL A 19 -7.84 -21.33 1.03
N LEU A 20 -8.48 -22.49 1.05
CA LEU A 20 -7.80 -23.77 1.27
C LEU A 20 -7.11 -24.19 -0.02
N CYS A 21 -5.81 -24.50 0.02
CA CYS A 21 -5.04 -24.93 -1.15
C CYS A 21 -5.29 -26.42 -1.43
N GLU A 22 -6.51 -26.76 -1.85
CA GLU A 22 -6.94 -28.11 -2.18
C GLU A 22 -7.03 -28.28 -3.70
N ALA A 23 -5.96 -28.80 -4.32
CA ALA A 23 -6.04 -29.27 -5.69
C ALA A 23 -6.51 -30.73 -5.73
N CYS A 24 -7.18 -31.10 -6.83
CA CYS A 24 -7.72 -32.45 -7.02
C CYS A 24 -6.59 -33.50 -7.00
N GLY A 25 -6.74 -34.54 -6.16
CA GLY A 25 -5.82 -35.67 -6.09
C GLY A 25 -4.47 -35.40 -5.42
N ASP A 26 -3.47 -36.22 -5.78
CA ASP A 26 -2.10 -36.19 -5.24
C ASP A 26 -1.21 -35.13 -5.90
N ALA A 27 -1.78 -34.02 -6.36
CA ALA A 27 -1.00 -32.90 -6.88
C ALA A 27 0.06 -32.48 -5.86
N ASP A 28 1.26 -32.16 -6.36
CA ASP A 28 2.37 -31.76 -5.52
C ASP A 28 2.05 -30.45 -4.77
N PRO A 29 2.78 -30.15 -3.68
CA PRO A 29 2.49 -28.98 -2.86
C PRO A 29 2.53 -27.64 -3.62
N LEU A 30 3.37 -27.51 -4.65
CA LEU A 30 3.46 -26.27 -5.43
C LEU A 30 2.25 -26.10 -6.35
N GLN A 31 1.77 -27.18 -6.98
CA GLN A 31 0.54 -27.14 -7.78
C GLN A 31 -0.68 -26.81 -6.92
N LYS A 32 -0.77 -27.38 -5.71
CA LYS A 32 -1.79 -27.02 -4.71
C LYS A 32 -1.73 -25.53 -4.35
N LEU A 33 -0.53 -24.98 -4.20
CA LEU A 33 -0.33 -23.56 -3.94
C LEU A 33 -0.71 -22.68 -5.13
N LEU A 34 -0.29 -23.00 -6.35
CA LEU A 34 -0.64 -22.25 -7.56
C LEU A 34 -2.17 -22.17 -7.74
N TRP A 35 -2.86 -23.28 -7.53
CA TRP A 35 -4.31 -23.32 -7.56
C TRP A 35 -4.92 -22.40 -6.50
N GLY A 36 -4.41 -22.48 -5.25
CA GLY A 36 -4.85 -21.60 -4.17
C GLY A 36 -4.62 -20.12 -4.45
N VAL A 37 -3.48 -19.74 -5.02
CA VAL A 37 -3.17 -18.34 -5.40
C VAL A 37 -4.12 -17.85 -6.48
N THR A 38 -4.43 -18.68 -7.46
CA THR A 38 -5.40 -18.36 -8.52
C THR A 38 -6.78 -18.09 -7.93
N GLN A 39 -7.23 -18.95 -7.02
CA GLN A 39 -8.51 -18.78 -6.33
C GLN A 39 -8.51 -17.53 -5.42
N MET A 40 -7.41 -17.26 -4.71
CA MET A 40 -7.31 -16.08 -3.86
C MET A 40 -7.38 -14.79 -4.67
N LYS A 41 -6.72 -14.74 -5.84
CA LYS A 41 -6.83 -13.59 -6.76
C LYS A 41 -8.27 -13.31 -7.16
N GLU A 42 -9.01 -14.35 -7.52
CA GLU A 42 -10.41 -14.22 -7.93
C GLU A 42 -11.31 -13.80 -6.76
N LEU A 43 -11.03 -14.30 -5.56
CA LEU A 43 -11.74 -13.90 -4.34
C LEU A 43 -11.48 -12.42 -4.00
N VAL A 44 -10.24 -11.95 -4.16
CA VAL A 44 -9.86 -10.54 -3.98
C VAL A 44 -10.58 -9.66 -5.00
N ASN A 45 -10.60 -10.04 -6.28
CA ASN A 45 -11.32 -9.28 -7.31
C ASN A 45 -12.80 -9.15 -6.97
N GLN A 46 -13.49 -10.27 -6.69
CA GLN A 46 -14.91 -10.26 -6.32
C GLN A 46 -15.19 -9.44 -5.05
N PHE A 47 -14.25 -9.42 -4.11
CA PHE A 47 -14.38 -8.64 -2.89
C PHE A 47 -14.31 -7.12 -3.16
N PHE A 48 -13.41 -6.68 -4.04
CA PHE A 48 -13.21 -5.26 -4.34
C PHE A 48 -14.09 -4.73 -5.48
N ASP A 49 -14.61 -5.57 -6.37
CA ASP A 49 -15.46 -5.16 -7.49
C ASP A 49 -16.62 -4.24 -7.06
N PRO A 50 -17.41 -4.55 -6.01
CA PRO A 50 -18.46 -3.65 -5.54
C PRO A 50 -17.94 -2.38 -4.87
N LEU A 51 -16.77 -2.44 -4.22
CA LEU A 51 -16.16 -1.31 -3.51
C LEU A 51 -15.66 -0.26 -4.52
N VAL A 52 -14.96 -0.71 -5.56
CA VAL A 52 -14.47 0.15 -6.65
C VAL A 52 -15.62 0.80 -7.41
N GLN A 53 -16.71 0.08 -7.68
CA GLN A 53 -17.89 0.65 -8.32
C GLN A 53 -18.58 1.73 -7.46
N ARG A 54 -18.65 1.52 -6.14
CA ARG A 54 -19.20 2.52 -5.21
C ARG A 54 -18.34 3.79 -5.19
N GLU A 55 -17.02 3.65 -5.14
CA GLU A 55 -16.08 4.79 -5.16
C GLU A 55 -16.17 5.56 -6.49
N ALA A 56 -16.21 4.86 -7.61
CA ALA A 56 -16.39 5.48 -8.92
C ALA A 56 -17.70 6.28 -9.03
N LYS A 57 -18.79 5.75 -8.44
CA LYS A 57 -20.10 6.43 -8.44
C LYS A 57 -20.18 7.60 -7.47
N GLY A 58 -19.55 7.48 -6.29
CA GLY A 58 -19.46 8.57 -5.31
C GLY A 58 -18.73 9.80 -5.84
N ARG A 59 -17.74 9.59 -6.72
CA ARG A 59 -16.99 10.66 -7.41
C ARG A 59 -17.76 11.37 -8.52
N VAL A 60 -18.81 10.75 -9.07
CA VAL A 60 -19.70 11.36 -10.08
C VAL A 60 -20.79 12.23 -9.44
N THR A 61 -21.11 12.01 -8.17
CA THR A 61 -22.13 12.78 -7.44
C THR A 61 -21.57 14.00 -6.70
N THR A 62 -20.25 14.21 -6.71
CA THR A 62 -19.65 15.46 -6.24
C THR A 62 -19.52 16.43 -7.42
N ASP A 63 -20.59 17.21 -7.61
CA ASP A 63 -20.68 18.51 -8.30
C ASP A 63 -20.63 18.58 -9.85
N PRO A 64 -21.76 18.93 -10.52
CA PRO A 64 -21.78 19.30 -11.94
C PRO A 64 -21.70 20.82 -12.21
N GLU A 65 -21.23 21.67 -11.30
CA GLU A 65 -21.36 23.14 -11.45
C GLU A 65 -20.14 24.00 -11.04
N GLU A 66 -18.89 23.52 -11.17
CA GLU A 66 -17.76 24.46 -11.35
C GLU A 66 -17.47 24.68 -12.84
N THR A 67 -18.07 25.77 -13.31
CA THR A 67 -17.90 26.43 -14.59
C THR A 67 -16.44 26.68 -14.98
N LEU A 68 -16.16 26.39 -16.26
CA LEU A 68 -15.11 26.94 -17.13
C LEU A 68 -14.53 28.29 -16.68
N GLU A 69 -13.21 28.36 -16.50
CA GLU A 69 -12.28 29.32 -17.16
C GLU A 69 -10.92 29.33 -16.46
N GLY A 70 -9.84 29.21 -17.23
CA GLY A 70 -8.48 29.48 -16.73
C GLY A 70 -7.43 28.50 -17.22
N ASN A 71 -7.23 28.45 -18.54
CA ASN A 71 -5.94 28.08 -19.10
C ASN A 71 -4.88 29.04 -18.54
N ASP A 72 -3.96 28.54 -17.71
CA ASP A 72 -2.64 29.15 -17.56
C ASP A 72 -1.60 28.04 -17.39
N GLU A 73 -0.94 27.74 -18.52
CA GLU A 73 0.34 27.07 -18.52
C GLU A 73 1.35 28.05 -17.91
N ASP A 74 1.71 27.86 -16.65
CA ASP A 74 2.94 28.45 -16.14
C ASP A 74 3.84 27.35 -15.57
N ASP A 75 4.66 26.86 -16.49
CA ASP A 75 5.90 26.15 -16.28
C ASP A 75 6.86 27.05 -15.47
N ALA A 76 6.99 26.76 -14.18
CA ALA A 76 8.04 27.33 -13.36
C ALA A 76 8.61 26.24 -12.44
N GLU A 77 9.62 25.54 -12.98
CA GLU A 77 10.66 24.85 -12.24
C GLU A 77 11.28 25.81 -11.19
N ASP A 78 10.75 25.82 -9.96
CA ASP A 78 11.42 26.47 -8.82
C ASP A 78 12.52 25.55 -8.28
N GLU A 79 13.64 25.56 -9.00
CA GLU A 79 14.96 25.12 -8.56
C GLU A 79 15.37 25.84 -7.28
N ASN A 80 14.92 25.35 -6.12
CA ASN A 80 15.42 25.83 -4.84
C ASN A 80 16.83 25.28 -4.59
N ASN A 81 17.78 25.97 -5.22
CA ASN A 81 19.20 25.89 -4.95
C ASN A 81 19.46 26.29 -3.49
N LEU A 82 19.50 25.28 -2.60
CA LEU A 82 19.95 25.40 -1.22
C LEU A 82 21.47 25.64 -1.19
N ASP A 83 21.86 26.85 -1.58
CA ASP A 83 23.23 27.33 -1.47
C ASP A 83 23.58 27.65 -0.01
N LYS A 84 24.39 26.75 0.56
CA LYS A 84 25.45 27.00 1.53
C LYS A 84 25.19 28.04 2.63
N ARG A 85 24.95 27.52 3.84
CA ARG A 85 25.56 28.11 5.05
C ARG A 85 26.39 27.09 5.80
N THR A 86 27.68 27.40 5.80
CA THR A 86 28.78 26.81 6.56
C THR A 86 28.67 27.24 8.02
N ASN A 87 28.38 26.29 8.90
CA ASN A 87 28.55 26.34 10.35
C ASN A 87 28.00 25.01 10.91
N SER A 88 28.69 24.21 11.70
CA SER A 88 29.99 24.27 12.34
C SER A 88 30.33 22.81 12.67
N ASP A 89 31.60 22.48 12.52
CA ASP A 89 32.34 21.43 13.22
C ASP A 89 31.58 20.79 14.41
N GLY A 90 31.19 19.54 14.25
CA GLY A 90 30.66 18.72 15.33
C GLY A 90 31.47 17.46 15.54
N PRO A 91 32.57 17.48 16.32
CA PRO A 91 33.16 16.26 16.82
C PRO A 91 33.02 16.21 18.34
N SER A 92 32.28 15.22 18.84
CA SER A 92 32.70 14.50 20.04
C SER A 92 31.93 13.20 20.20
N ALA A 93 32.55 12.14 19.69
CA ALA A 93 32.30 10.78 20.14
C ALA A 93 32.62 10.68 21.64
N LYS A 94 31.61 10.48 22.49
CA LYS A 94 31.81 9.93 23.84
C LYS A 94 31.35 8.49 23.85
N ARG A 95 32.31 7.60 23.59
CA ARG A 95 32.27 6.16 23.86
C ARG A 95 32.14 5.95 25.39
N PRO A 96 31.08 5.31 25.91
CA PRO A 96 31.13 4.79 27.27
C PRO A 96 32.11 3.61 27.32
N LYS A 97 33.05 3.64 28.28
CA LYS A 97 33.93 2.51 28.59
C LYS A 97 33.10 1.36 29.18
N THR A 98 33.37 0.13 28.73
CA THR A 98 32.93 -1.12 29.36
C THR A 98 33.54 -1.24 30.76
N PRO A 99 32.77 -1.61 31.81
CA PRO A 99 33.37 -2.09 33.05
C PRO A 99 33.93 -3.51 32.82
N SER A 100 35.18 -3.71 33.22
CA SER A 100 35.82 -5.02 33.30
C SER A 100 35.14 -5.86 34.38
N GLU A 101 34.79 -7.10 34.04
CA GLU A 101 34.42 -8.13 35.00
C GLU A 101 35.65 -8.54 35.82
N GLN A 102 35.48 -8.66 37.14
CA GLN A 102 36.37 -9.37 38.05
C GLN A 102 35.68 -10.65 38.48
#